data_AF-A0A1H1UJ14-F1
#
_entry.id   AF-A0A1H1UJ14-F1
#
_cell.length_a   1.000
_cell.length_b   1.000
_cell.length_c   1.000
_cell.angle_alpha   90.00
_cell.angle_beta   90.00
_cell.angle_gamma   90.00
#
_symmetry.space_group_name_H-M   'P 1'
#
loop_
_entity.id
_entity.type
_entity.pdbx_description
1 polymer ?
#
loop_
_entity_poly.entity_id
_entity_poly.type
_entity_poly.pdbx_seq_one_letter_code
_entity_poly.pdbx_strand_id
1 'polypeptide(L)' 'MIDLLGGALPREACSRAGCTADASWRIDWRNPRIHTGDRFKTWLACDEHVDYLRDFLAAREFPLTVKPVDSLQPGEAAS' A
#
# COMPACT_ATOMS: atom_id res chain seq x y z
N MET A 1 -1.73 28.71 -17.39
CA MET A 1 -2.11 27.78 -18.46
C MET A 1 -2.11 26.38 -17.87
N ILE A 2 -3.17 25.64 -18.14
CA ILE A 2 -3.42 24.27 -17.67
C ILE A 2 -2.99 23.33 -18.81
N ASP A 3 -2.11 22.38 -18.51
CA ASP A 3 -1.87 21.14 -19.26
C ASP A 3 -2.06 20.02 -18.20
N LEU A 4 -3.14 19.23 -18.08
CA LEU A 4 -4.07 18.60 -19.02
C LEU A 4 -3.43 17.61 -20.02
N LEU A 5 -2.57 16.69 -19.55
CA LEU A 5 -2.35 15.41 -20.24
C LEU A 5 -2.09 14.28 -19.23
N GLY A 6 -3.04 13.33 -19.17
CA GLY A 6 -2.95 12.09 -18.40
C GLY A 6 -1.83 11.19 -18.91
N GLY A 7 -0.63 11.36 -18.35
CA GLY A 7 0.39 10.32 -18.35
C GLY A 7 -0.03 9.24 -17.37
N ALA A 8 -0.04 7.98 -17.80
CA ALA A 8 -0.32 6.83 -16.96
C ALA A 8 0.35 7.00 -15.60
N LEU A 9 -0.46 7.10 -14.53
CA LEU A 9 0.08 7.18 -13.18
C LEU A 9 1.05 6.02 -13.02
N PRO A 10 2.24 6.25 -12.44
CA PRO A 10 3.21 5.18 -12.27
C PRO A 10 2.50 4.03 -11.59
N ARG A 11 2.51 2.85 -12.23
CA ARG A 11 2.04 1.63 -11.59
C ARG A 11 2.77 1.56 -10.26
N GLU A 12 2.01 1.67 -9.19
CA GLU A 12 2.59 1.94 -7.90
C GLU A 12 3.49 0.75 -7.50
N ALA A 13 4.75 1.04 -7.20
CA ALA A 13 5.74 0.00 -6.95
C ALA A 13 5.50 -0.67 -5.59
N CYS A 14 5.95 -1.91 -5.45
CA CYS A 14 5.94 -2.61 -4.18
C CYS A 14 6.65 -1.79 -3.07
N SER A 15 6.02 -1.70 -1.90
CA SER A 15 6.54 -1.01 -0.72
C SER A 15 7.76 -1.69 -0.08
N ARG A 16 8.15 -2.87 -0.56
CA ARG A 16 9.39 -3.52 -0.13
C ARG A 16 10.58 -2.65 -0.60
N ALA A 17 11.40 -2.21 0.35
CA ALA A 17 12.61 -1.46 0.03
C ALA A 17 13.48 -2.20 -0.99
N GLY A 18 13.80 -1.52 -2.10
CA GLY A 18 14.59 -2.07 -3.21
C GLY A 18 13.79 -2.86 -4.25
N CYS A 19 12.49 -3.07 -4.06
CA CYS A 19 11.63 -3.68 -5.06
C CYS A 19 11.04 -2.61 -5.99
N THR A 20 11.08 -2.88 -7.29
CA THR A 20 10.49 -2.01 -8.33
C THR A 20 9.39 -2.72 -9.13
N ALA A 21 8.97 -3.91 -8.68
CA ALA A 21 7.89 -4.66 -9.32
C ALA A 21 6.56 -3.93 -9.14
N ASP A 22 5.69 -4.06 -10.14
CA ASP A 22 4.33 -3.55 -10.09
C ASP A 22 3.55 -4.19 -8.94
N ALA A 23 2.81 -3.37 -8.19
CA ALA A 23 1.96 -3.87 -7.13
C ALA A 23 0.65 -4.46 -7.69
N SER A 24 0.33 -5.66 -7.24
CA SER A 24 -0.94 -6.35 -7.49
C SER A 24 -1.82 -6.37 -6.25
N TRP A 25 -1.24 -6.07 -5.07
CA TRP A 25 -1.88 -6.17 -3.76
C TRP A 25 -1.76 -4.87 -2.97
N ARG A 26 -2.85 -4.53 -2.29
CA ARG A 26 -2.97 -3.45 -1.32
C ARG A 26 -3.07 -4.05 0.07
N ILE A 27 -2.30 -3.51 1.00
CA ILE A 27 -2.29 -3.91 2.41
C ILE A 27 -2.64 -2.68 3.24
N ASP A 28 -3.87 -2.62 3.72
CA ASP A 28 -4.31 -1.61 4.68
C ASP A 28 -3.97 -2.10 6.09
N TRP A 29 -3.27 -1.31 6.89
CA TRP A 29 -2.85 -1.71 8.23
C TRP A 29 -2.90 -0.57 9.24
N ARG A 30 -3.00 -0.91 10.52
CA ARG A 30 -3.04 0.06 11.63
C ARG A 30 -1.93 -0.21 12.64
N ASN A 31 -1.36 0.85 13.20
CA ASN A 31 -0.47 0.75 14.36
C ASN A 31 -1.23 1.16 15.63
N PRO A 32 -1.74 0.20 16.42
CA PRO A 32 -2.54 0.49 17.62
C PRO A 32 -1.71 1.16 18.73
N ARG A 33 -0.38 1.15 18.64
CA ARG A 33 0.50 1.69 19.68
C ARG A 33 0.67 3.21 19.61
N ILE A 34 0.33 3.85 18.49
CA ILE A 34 0.56 5.29 18.26
C ILE A 34 -0.69 6.06 17.85
N HIS A 35 -1.81 5.38 17.61
CA HIS A 35 -3.05 6.02 17.16
C HIS A 35 -4.23 5.60 18.04
N THR A 36 -4.89 6.58 18.64
CA THR A 36 -6.16 6.44 19.38
C THR A 36 -7.41 6.62 18.50
N GLY A 37 -7.24 6.73 17.17
CA GLY A 37 -8.35 6.88 16.20
C GLY A 37 -8.16 6.01 14.94
N ASP A 38 -9.08 6.13 13.99
CA ASP A 38 -9.19 5.27 12.78
C ASP A 38 -8.16 5.56 11.67
N ARG A 39 -6.95 5.99 12.00
CA ARG A 39 -5.88 6.14 10.99
C ARG A 39 -5.32 4.78 10.60
N PHE A 40 -5.41 4.47 9.31
CA PHE A 40 -4.73 3.35 8.67
C PHE A 40 -3.67 3.86 7.70
N LYS A 41 -2.70 3.00 7.41
CA LYS A 41 -1.69 3.20 6.39
C LYS A 41 -1.90 2.15 5.31
N THR A 42 -1.53 2.51 4.09
CA THR A 42 -1.63 1.63 2.92
C THR A 42 -0.23 1.30 2.45
N TRP A 43 0.07 0.01 2.32
CA TRP A 43 1.23 -0.51 1.62
C TRP A 43 0.79 -1.23 0.35
N LEU A 44 1.69 -1.33 -0.60
CA LEU A 44 1.49 -2.00 -1.87
C LEU A 44 2.48 -3.14 -2.02
N ALA A 45 2.06 -4.24 -2.63
CA ALA A 45 2.87 -5.43 -2.77
C ALA A 45 2.69 -6.09 -4.13
N CYS A 46 3.80 -6.57 -4.70
CA CYS A 46 3.77 -7.54 -5.79
C CYS A 46 3.48 -8.95 -5.24
N ASP A 47 3.18 -9.90 -6.12
CA ASP A 47 2.91 -11.29 -5.74
C ASP A 47 4.05 -11.94 -4.93
N GLU A 48 5.29 -11.56 -5.20
CA GLU A 48 6.46 -12.10 -4.49
C GLU A 48 6.54 -11.64 -3.03
N HIS A 49 6.06 -10.43 -2.73
CA HIS A 49 6.32 -9.76 -1.44
C HIS A 49 5.07 -9.57 -0.57
N VAL A 50 3.87 -9.92 -1.06
CA VAL A 50 2.62 -9.76 -0.31
C VAL A 50 2.65 -10.54 1.01
N ASP A 51 3.12 -11.79 0.99
CA ASP A 51 3.21 -12.63 2.18
C ASP A 51 4.27 -12.10 3.15
N TYR A 52 5.44 -11.70 2.65
CA TYR A 52 6.49 -11.12 3.48
C TYR A 52 6.00 -9.88 4.25
N LEU A 53 5.32 -8.95 3.58
CA LEU A 53 4.81 -7.72 4.20
C LEU A 53 3.67 -8.02 5.17
N ARG A 54 2.80 -8.99 4.85
CA ARG A 54 1.74 -9.48 5.74
C ARG A 54 2.32 -10.06 7.02
N ASP A 55 3.30 -10.97 6.91
CA ASP A 55 3.95 -11.60 8.07
C ASP A 55 4.67 -10.57 8.94
N PHE A 56 5.32 -9.58 8.32
CA PHE A 56 5.97 -8.49 9.06
C PHE A 56 4.98 -7.74 9.97
N LEU A 57 3.78 -7.47 9.49
CA LEU A 57 2.72 -6.78 10.24
C LEU A 57 2.07 -7.72 11.27
N ALA A 58 1.80 -8.97 10.89
CA ALA A 58 1.22 -9.98 11.77
C ALA A 58 2.11 -10.30 12.97
N ALA A 59 3.42 -10.39 12.78
CA ALA A 59 4.41 -10.60 13.85
C ALA A 59 4.45 -9.43 14.88
N ARG A 60 3.89 -8.27 14.53
CA ARG A 60 3.76 -7.10 15.42
C ARG A 60 2.35 -6.92 15.96
N GLU A 61 1.47 -7.88 15.69
CA GLU A 61 0.06 -7.86 16.07
C GLU A 61 -0.66 -6.63 15.51
N PHE A 62 -0.21 -6.12 14.36
CA PHE A 62 -0.83 -4.98 13.69
C PHE A 62 -2.04 -5.45 12.89
N PRO A 63 -3.25 -4.93 13.16
CA PRO A 63 -4.41 -5.25 12.35
C PRO A 63 -4.17 -4.86 10.91
N LEU A 64 -4.40 -5.79 9.98
CA LEU A 64 -4.17 -5.60 8.55
C LEU A 64 -5.28 -6.23 7.71
N THR A 65 -5.46 -5.74 6.49
CA THR A 65 -6.35 -6.30 5.48
C THR A 65 -5.64 -6.28 4.14
N VAL A 66 -5.65 -7.40 3.43
CA VAL A 66 -5.04 -7.55 2.10
C VAL A 66 -6.15 -7.60 1.06
N LYS A 67 -6.01 -6.83 -0.01
CA LYS A 67 -6.95 -6.76 -1.14
C LYS A 67 -6.17 -6.66 -2.46
N PRO A 68 -6.69 -7.17 -3.58
CA PRO A 68 -6.11 -6.84 -4.88
C PRO A 68 -6.20 -5.33 -5.14
N VAL A 69 -5.17 -4.77 -5.78
CA VAL A 69 -5.20 -3.38 -6.24
C VAL A 69 -6.14 -3.31 -7.44
N ASP A 70 -7.34 -2.78 -7.23
CA ASP A 70 -8.18 -2.34 -8.33
C ASP A 70 -7.55 -1.07 -8.92
N SER A 71 -7.22 -1.06 -10.21
CA SER A 71 -6.39 -0.04 -10.87
C SER A 71 -7.00 1.38 -10.94
N LEU A 72 -8.02 1.69 -10.15
CA LEU A 72 -8.83 2.91 -10.24
C LEU A 72 -8.64 3.93 -9.12
N GLN A 73 -7.69 3.77 -8.19
CA GLN A 73 -7.48 4.78 -7.13
C GLN A 73 -6.03 5.27 -7.10
N PRO A 74 -5.74 6.49 -7.60
CA PRO A 74 -4.47 7.17 -7.33
C PRO A 74 -4.29 7.27 -5.83
N GLY A 75 -3.14 6.83 -5.33
CA GLY A 75 -2.77 6.83 -3.92
C GLY A 75 -3.28 8.07 -3.17
N GLU A 76 -4.30 7.86 -2.36
CA GLU A 76 -4.72 8.82 -1.34
C GLU A 76 -3.54 8.93 -0.37
N ALA A 77 -2.68 9.92 -0.66
CA ALA A 77 -1.50 10.24 0.09
C ALA A 77 -1.88 10.34 1.57
N ALA A 78 -1.24 9.50 2.37
CA ALA A 78 -1.35 9.50 3.82
C ALA A 78 -1.33 10.95 4.34
N SER A 79 -2.42 11.32 5.03
CA SER A 79 -2.66 12.60 5.70
C SER A 79 -1.67 12.92 6.81
#